data_AF-A0A512DFX9-F1
#
_entry.id   AF-A0A512DFX9-F1
#
_cell.length_a   1.000
_cell.length_b   1.000
_cell.length_c   1.000
_cell.angle_alpha   90.00
_cell.angle_beta   90.00
_cell.angle_gamma   90.00
#
_symmetry.space_group_name_H-M   'P 1'
#
loop_
_entity.id
_entity.type
_entity.pdbx_description
1 polymer ?
#
loop_
_entity_poly.entity_id
_entity_poly.type
_entity_poly.pdbx_seq_one_letter_code
_entity_poly.pdbx_strand_id
1 'polypeptide(L)'
;MPWHPVERAALAHALREAGPDAPTLCTGWRSRHLAAHVVLRESAPLVAAGAALPLLNPHAERRIAELGDRSGDWAGYAALVARVDRGPARLSPAARMGDGANLLEFFIHTEDVRRGAGQGTPRALEPAHAEALWARLSRSAPLLYRRAGVGVVLVVPGGPRKAVRRPRGDAGTVIVRGEVGELALHAFGRASAAHVDVLGDPADVDVLVRSHSGI
;
A
#
# COMPACT_ATOMS: atom_id res chain seq x y z
N MET A 1 -5.29 -13.61 15.44
CA MET A 1 -6.28 -13.57 14.33
C MET A 1 -5.60 -13.08 13.06
N PRO A 2 -6.05 -13.51 11.86
CA PRO A 2 -5.58 -12.90 10.63
C PRO A 2 -6.16 -11.48 10.53
N TRP A 3 -5.31 -10.48 10.30
CA TRP A 3 -5.74 -9.07 10.16
C TRP A 3 -6.18 -8.70 8.74
N HIS A 4 -5.81 -9.50 7.73
CA HIS A 4 -6.17 -9.22 6.35
C HIS A 4 -7.70 -9.19 6.08
N PRO A 5 -8.58 -9.98 6.75
CA PRO A 5 -10.02 -9.83 6.57
C PRO A 5 -10.55 -8.51 7.14
N VAL A 6 -9.98 -8.03 8.25
CA VAL A 6 -10.32 -6.74 8.85
C VAL A 6 -9.96 -5.61 7.88
N GLU A 7 -8.75 -5.65 7.32
CA GLU A 7 -8.31 -4.66 6.34
C GLU A 7 -9.06 -4.76 5.00
N ARG A 8 -9.49 -5.96 4.58
CA ARG A 8 -10.38 -6.11 3.42
C ARG A 8 -11.71 -5.41 3.65
N ALA A 9 -12.32 -5.62 4.81
CA ALA A 9 -13.60 -4.97 5.16
C ALA A 9 -13.43 -3.45 5.25
N ALA A 10 -12.31 -2.97 5.82
CA ALA A 10 -11.96 -1.55 5.86
C ALA A 10 -11.82 -0.95 4.46
N LEU A 11 -11.13 -1.63 3.54
CA LEU A 11 -11.02 -1.22 2.14
C LEU A 11 -12.39 -1.16 1.45
N ALA A 12 -13.19 -2.21 1.59
CA ALA A 12 -14.53 -2.25 1.01
C ALA A 12 -15.42 -1.12 1.54
N HIS A 13 -15.32 -0.81 2.84
CA HIS A 13 -16.02 0.33 3.43
C HIS A 13 -15.53 1.67 2.85
N ALA A 14 -14.21 1.92 2.81
CA ALA A 14 -13.65 3.14 2.24
C ALA A 14 -14.06 3.35 0.76
N LEU A 15 -14.10 2.27 -0.03
CA LEU A 15 -14.57 2.30 -1.41
C LEU A 15 -16.05 2.70 -1.50
N ARG A 16 -16.93 2.16 -0.63
CA ARG A 16 -18.36 2.53 -0.62
C ARG A 16 -18.55 4.01 -0.31
N GLU A 17 -17.84 4.52 0.71
CA GLU A 17 -17.92 5.93 1.13
C GLU A 17 -17.41 6.90 0.04
N ALA A 18 -16.33 6.53 -0.66
CA ALA A 18 -15.72 7.40 -1.65
C ALA A 18 -16.52 7.48 -2.97
N GLY A 19 -17.20 6.40 -3.38
CA GLY A 19 -17.89 6.33 -4.67
C GLY A 19 -16.95 6.10 -5.87
N PRO A 20 -17.50 5.85 -7.08
CA PRO A 20 -16.75 5.33 -8.24
C PRO A 20 -15.73 6.30 -8.83
N ASP A 21 -16.00 7.61 -8.70
CA ASP A 21 -15.24 8.68 -9.34
C ASP A 21 -14.23 9.37 -8.43
N ALA A 22 -14.22 9.04 -7.14
CA ALA A 22 -13.31 9.67 -6.19
C ALA A 22 -11.84 9.42 -6.56
N PRO A 23 -10.97 10.45 -6.40
CA PRO A 23 -9.54 10.30 -6.61
C PRO A 23 -8.92 9.39 -5.56
N THR A 24 -7.79 8.77 -5.92
CA THR A 24 -6.97 7.94 -5.01
C THR A 24 -5.55 8.48 -4.97
N LEU A 25 -4.73 8.03 -4.02
CA LEU A 25 -3.29 8.32 -4.05
C LEU A 25 -2.54 7.59 -5.18
N CYS A 26 -3.16 6.57 -5.81
CA CYS A 26 -2.61 5.94 -7.00
C CYS A 26 -2.82 6.88 -8.20
N THR A 27 -1.74 7.51 -8.68
CA THR A 27 -1.79 8.45 -9.80
C THR A 27 -2.53 7.85 -11.01
N GLY A 28 -3.49 8.59 -11.55
CA GLY A 28 -4.30 8.17 -12.69
C GLY A 28 -5.45 7.22 -12.34
N TRP A 29 -5.54 6.73 -11.10
CA TRP A 29 -6.62 5.85 -10.66
C TRP A 29 -7.69 6.59 -9.87
N ARG A 30 -8.94 6.19 -10.12
CA ARG A 30 -10.12 6.52 -9.33
C ARG A 30 -10.50 5.29 -8.51
N SER A 31 -11.37 5.43 -7.52
CA SER A 31 -11.78 4.30 -6.65
C SER A 31 -12.23 3.06 -7.42
N ARG A 32 -12.93 3.20 -8.56
CA ARG A 32 -13.30 2.06 -9.42
C ARG A 32 -12.10 1.31 -10.01
N HIS A 33 -11.02 2.01 -10.35
CA HIS A 33 -9.79 1.42 -10.86
C HIS A 33 -9.06 0.66 -9.76
N LEU A 34 -9.00 1.23 -8.55
CA LEU A 34 -8.42 0.57 -7.38
C LEU A 34 -9.24 -0.68 -6.97
N ALA A 35 -10.57 -0.62 -7.02
CA ALA A 35 -11.41 -1.79 -6.79
C ALA A 35 -11.18 -2.88 -7.87
N ALA A 36 -11.05 -2.48 -9.14
CA ALA A 36 -10.75 -3.39 -10.24
C ALA A 36 -9.38 -4.07 -10.07
N HIS A 37 -8.37 -3.32 -9.65
CA HIS A 37 -7.03 -3.82 -9.31
C HIS A 37 -7.09 -4.95 -8.28
N VAL A 38 -7.75 -4.72 -7.15
CA VAL A 38 -7.83 -5.73 -6.08
C VAL A 38 -8.51 -7.01 -6.57
N VAL A 39 -9.60 -6.87 -7.32
CA VAL A 39 -10.33 -8.00 -7.90
C VAL A 39 -9.49 -8.78 -8.92
N LEU A 40 -8.71 -8.08 -9.76
CA LEU A 40 -7.87 -8.70 -10.79
C LEU A 40 -6.63 -9.37 -10.19
N ARG A 41 -6.02 -8.76 -9.16
CA ARG A 41 -4.89 -9.33 -8.42
C ARG A 41 -5.23 -10.72 -7.86
N GLU A 42 -6.47 -10.89 -7.42
CA GLU A 42 -6.97 -12.14 -6.83
C GLU A 42 -7.50 -13.14 -7.86
N SER A 43 -7.74 -12.74 -9.11
CA SER A 43 -8.29 -13.63 -10.14
C SER A 43 -7.28 -14.04 -11.21
N ALA A 44 -6.15 -13.34 -11.32
CA ALA A 44 -5.12 -13.59 -12.32
C ALA A 44 -3.70 -13.61 -11.70
N PRO A 45 -3.18 -14.79 -11.30
CA PRO A 45 -1.83 -14.92 -10.72
C PRO A 45 -0.69 -14.37 -11.59
N LEU A 46 -0.83 -14.42 -12.93
CA LEU A 46 0.12 -13.83 -13.89
C LEU A 46 0.12 -12.30 -13.89
N VAL A 47 -0.98 -11.66 -13.44
CA VAL A 47 -1.10 -10.20 -13.28
C VAL A 47 -0.54 -9.74 -11.94
N ALA A 48 -0.71 -10.55 -10.88
CA ALA A 48 -0.26 -10.22 -9.52
C ALA A 48 1.27 -10.11 -9.37
N ALA A 49 2.06 -10.81 -10.18
CA ALA A 49 3.52 -10.66 -10.18
C ALA A 49 3.99 -9.28 -10.67
N GLY A 50 3.17 -8.56 -11.45
CA GLY A 50 3.46 -7.21 -11.96
C GLY A 50 3.02 -6.07 -11.04
N ALA A 51 2.02 -6.29 -10.18
CA ALA A 51 1.40 -5.23 -9.38
C ALA A 51 2.28 -4.66 -8.25
N ALA A 52 3.27 -5.40 -7.76
CA ALA A 52 4.23 -4.89 -6.78
C ALA A 52 5.20 -3.85 -7.37
N LEU A 53 5.19 -3.67 -8.69
CA LEU A 53 5.97 -2.71 -9.46
C LEU A 53 5.10 -2.23 -10.64
N PRO A 54 4.24 -1.19 -10.46
CA PRO A 54 3.24 -0.76 -11.46
C PRO A 54 3.78 -0.53 -12.88
N LEU A 55 5.09 -0.31 -13.02
CA LEU A 55 5.76 -0.11 -14.31
C LEU A 55 6.02 -1.38 -15.15
N LEU A 56 5.71 -2.59 -14.67
CA LEU A 56 6.19 -3.83 -15.31
C LEU A 56 5.15 -4.65 -16.08
N ASN A 57 3.86 -4.29 -16.11
CA ASN A 57 2.90 -5.02 -16.93
C ASN A 57 1.81 -4.14 -17.57
N PRO A 58 2.05 -3.58 -18.78
CA PRO A 58 1.05 -2.80 -19.53
C PRO A 58 -0.25 -3.55 -19.81
N HIS A 59 -0.24 -4.89 -19.79
CA HIS A 59 -1.47 -5.67 -19.93
C HIS A 59 -2.30 -5.63 -18.64
N ALA A 60 -1.66 -5.68 -17.46
CA ALA A 60 -2.34 -5.52 -16.18
C ALA A 60 -3.02 -4.15 -16.07
N GLU A 61 -2.31 -3.06 -16.36
CA GLU A 61 -2.86 -1.70 -16.33
C GLU A 61 -4.07 -1.54 -17.26
N ARG A 62 -3.98 -2.04 -18.50
CA ARG A 62 -5.12 -2.02 -19.43
C ARG A 62 -6.33 -2.77 -18.89
N ARG A 63 -6.12 -3.96 -18.30
CA ARG A 63 -7.19 -4.76 -17.72
C ARG A 63 -7.85 -4.07 -16.52
N ILE A 64 -7.08 -3.37 -15.71
CA ILE A 64 -7.57 -2.57 -14.58
C ILE A 64 -8.40 -1.39 -15.08
N ALA A 65 -7.87 -0.63 -16.04
CA ALA A 65 -8.58 0.48 -16.69
C ALA A 65 -9.91 0.00 -17.29
N GLU A 66 -9.87 -1.03 -18.14
CA GLU A 66 -11.05 -1.60 -18.78
C GLU A 66 -12.13 -2.08 -17.79
N LEU A 67 -11.75 -2.80 -16.73
CA LEU A 67 -12.70 -3.27 -15.74
C LEU A 67 -13.25 -2.11 -14.89
N GLY A 68 -12.39 -1.17 -14.52
CA GLY A 68 -12.77 0.06 -13.83
C GLY A 68 -13.77 0.86 -14.64
N ASP A 69 -13.43 1.23 -15.87
CA ASP A 69 -14.26 2.07 -16.74
C ASP A 69 -15.62 1.43 -17.08
N ARG A 70 -15.66 0.11 -17.31
CA ARG A 70 -16.94 -0.61 -17.48
C ARG A 70 -17.79 -0.69 -16.22
N SER A 71 -17.21 -0.41 -15.05
CA SER A 71 -17.88 -0.40 -13.74
C SER A 71 -18.02 1.02 -13.18
N GLY A 72 -18.05 2.03 -14.06
CA GLY A 72 -18.08 3.45 -13.67
C GLY A 72 -19.43 3.93 -13.13
N ASP A 73 -20.54 3.28 -13.51
CA ASP A 73 -21.84 3.58 -12.93
C ASP A 73 -21.98 3.03 -11.50
N TRP A 74 -22.94 3.56 -10.74
CA TRP A 74 -23.13 3.18 -9.34
C TRP A 74 -23.42 1.69 -9.12
N ALA A 75 -24.16 1.05 -10.02
CA ALA A 75 -24.54 -0.35 -9.88
C ALA A 75 -23.36 -1.28 -10.16
N GLY A 76 -22.62 -1.02 -11.24
CA GLY A 76 -21.39 -1.70 -11.62
C GLY A 76 -20.32 -1.53 -10.55
N TYR A 77 -20.14 -0.32 -10.03
CA TYR A 77 -19.22 -0.04 -8.95
C TYR A 77 -19.59 -0.78 -7.65
N ALA A 78 -20.86 -0.72 -7.24
CA ALA A 78 -21.33 -1.44 -6.06
C ALA A 78 -21.10 -2.96 -6.18
N ALA A 79 -21.34 -3.53 -7.38
CA ALA A 79 -21.05 -4.94 -7.65
C ALA A 79 -19.55 -5.23 -7.59
N LEU A 80 -18.69 -4.32 -8.07
CA LEU A 80 -17.24 -4.46 -8.00
C LEU A 80 -16.73 -4.41 -6.55
N VAL A 81 -17.23 -3.49 -5.73
CA VAL A 81 -16.90 -3.40 -4.30
C VAL A 81 -17.39 -4.62 -3.53
N ALA A 82 -18.57 -5.15 -3.85
CA ALA A 82 -19.06 -6.40 -3.26
C ALA A 82 -18.15 -7.60 -3.56
N ARG A 83 -17.44 -7.59 -4.70
CA ARG A 83 -16.42 -8.61 -5.01
C ARG A 83 -15.16 -8.43 -4.18
N VAL A 84 -14.71 -7.19 -3.97
CA VAL A 84 -13.58 -6.87 -3.08
C VAL A 84 -13.86 -7.39 -1.66
N ASP A 85 -15.04 -7.09 -1.12
CA ASP A 85 -15.45 -7.48 0.23
C ASP A 85 -15.55 -9.01 0.41
N ARG A 86 -16.09 -9.69 -0.60
CA ARG A 86 -16.22 -11.16 -0.61
C ARG A 86 -14.86 -11.86 -0.71
N GLY A 87 -13.91 -11.29 -1.44
CA GLY A 87 -12.63 -11.90 -1.74
C GLY A 87 -12.71 -13.11 -2.70
N PRO A 88 -11.59 -13.83 -2.89
CA PRO A 88 -11.51 -14.90 -3.87
C PRO A 88 -12.29 -16.13 -3.43
N ALA A 89 -12.71 -16.96 -4.39
CA ALA A 89 -13.32 -18.26 -4.08
C ALA A 89 -12.35 -19.11 -3.25
N ARG A 90 -12.87 -19.77 -2.20
CA ARG A 90 -12.08 -20.47 -1.15
C ARG A 90 -11.06 -21.49 -1.68
N LEU A 91 -11.27 -22.05 -2.88
CA LEU A 91 -10.40 -23.07 -3.48
C LEU A 91 -9.42 -22.52 -4.53
N SER A 92 -9.47 -21.22 -4.84
CA SER A 92 -8.63 -20.61 -5.88
C SER A 92 -7.14 -20.56 -5.48
N PRO A 93 -6.19 -20.54 -6.44
CA PRO A 93 -4.77 -20.30 -6.15
C PRO A 93 -4.51 -18.99 -5.40
N ALA A 94 -5.32 -17.96 -5.65
CA ALA A 94 -5.20 -16.67 -4.96
C ALA A 94 -5.69 -16.71 -3.50
N ALA A 95 -6.64 -17.59 -3.16
CA ALA A 95 -6.98 -17.86 -1.76
C ALA A 95 -5.81 -18.50 -0.98
N ARG A 96 -4.76 -18.96 -1.67
CA ARG A 96 -3.50 -19.45 -1.09
C ARG A 96 -2.40 -18.39 -1.01
N MET A 97 -2.61 -17.17 -1.53
CA MET A 97 -1.69 -16.06 -1.26
C MET A 97 -1.66 -15.81 0.24
N GLY A 98 -0.48 -15.92 0.85
CA GLY A 98 -0.35 -15.91 2.30
C GLY A 98 -0.90 -14.62 2.92
N ASP A 99 -1.56 -14.77 4.07
CA ASP A 99 -2.23 -13.73 4.88
C ASP A 99 -1.47 -12.41 5.05
N GLY A 100 -0.15 -12.45 4.87
CA GLY A 100 0.72 -11.30 5.02
C GLY A 100 0.82 -10.32 3.88
N ALA A 101 0.83 -10.81 2.64
CA ALA A 101 0.87 -9.94 1.48
C ALA A 101 -0.46 -9.17 1.39
N ASN A 102 -1.56 -9.87 1.66
CA ASN A 102 -2.90 -9.29 1.72
C ASN A 102 -3.04 -8.22 2.81
N LEU A 103 -2.36 -8.35 3.96
CA LEU A 103 -2.45 -7.37 5.03
C LEU A 103 -1.93 -5.98 4.60
N LEU A 104 -0.66 -5.90 4.13
CA LEU A 104 -0.08 -4.61 3.72
C LEU A 104 -0.84 -4.01 2.53
N GLU A 105 -1.17 -4.85 1.56
CA GLU A 105 -1.89 -4.43 0.36
C GLU A 105 -3.26 -3.80 0.68
N PHE A 106 -4.09 -4.46 1.50
CA PHE A 106 -5.39 -3.88 1.87
C PHE A 106 -5.24 -2.66 2.76
N PHE A 107 -4.26 -2.63 3.65
CA PHE A 107 -3.97 -1.47 4.47
C PHE A 107 -3.61 -0.25 3.62
N ILE A 108 -2.62 -0.40 2.72
CA ILE A 108 -2.16 0.68 1.85
C ILE A 108 -3.29 1.16 0.94
N HIS A 109 -4.02 0.25 0.30
CA HIS A 109 -5.10 0.65 -0.60
C HIS A 109 -6.32 1.22 0.10
N THR A 110 -6.56 0.86 1.37
CA THR A 110 -7.56 1.57 2.20
C THR A 110 -7.15 3.03 2.36
N GLU A 111 -5.88 3.29 2.67
CA GLU A 111 -5.36 4.65 2.82
C GLU A 111 -5.27 5.39 1.47
N ASP A 112 -4.95 4.71 0.37
CA ASP A 112 -4.96 5.30 -0.99
C ASP A 112 -6.36 5.86 -1.32
N VAL A 113 -7.43 5.14 -0.98
CA VAL A 113 -8.81 5.60 -1.15
C VAL A 113 -9.16 6.71 -0.16
N ARG A 114 -8.94 6.48 1.14
CA ARG A 114 -9.32 7.43 2.19
C ARG A 114 -8.64 8.79 2.00
N ARG A 115 -7.32 8.81 1.84
CA ARG A 115 -6.55 10.05 1.70
C ARG A 115 -6.75 10.71 0.35
N GLY A 116 -6.91 9.92 -0.72
CA GLY A 116 -7.32 10.44 -2.03
C GLY A 116 -8.65 11.18 -1.96
N ALA A 117 -9.63 10.64 -1.23
CA ALA A 117 -10.92 11.28 -0.98
C ALA A 117 -10.88 12.42 0.08
N GLY A 118 -9.69 12.82 0.56
CA GLY A 118 -9.50 13.93 1.49
C GLY A 118 -9.50 13.55 2.98
N GLN A 119 -9.63 12.27 3.35
CA GLN A 119 -9.55 11.80 4.73
C GLN A 119 -8.10 11.49 5.13
N GLY A 120 -7.31 12.55 5.39
CA GLY A 120 -5.87 12.46 5.69
C GLY A 120 -5.48 11.97 7.09
N THR A 121 -6.43 11.87 8.03
CA THR A 121 -6.10 11.49 9.42
C THR A 121 -5.65 10.03 9.51
N PRO A 122 -4.47 9.75 10.12
CA PRO A 122 -3.99 8.40 10.36
C PRO A 122 -5.02 7.56 11.13
N ARG A 123 -5.15 6.28 10.78
CA ARG A 123 -6.03 5.37 11.52
C ARG A 123 -5.39 4.98 12.84
N ALA A 124 -6.18 5.05 13.91
CA ALA A 124 -5.83 4.39 15.16
C ALA A 124 -5.91 2.87 14.95
N LEU A 125 -4.79 2.17 15.18
CA LEU A 125 -4.73 0.71 15.08
C LEU A 125 -4.68 0.11 16.48
N GLU A 126 -5.39 -1.00 16.66
CA GLU A 126 -5.22 -1.82 17.86
C GLU A 126 -3.76 -2.30 17.97
N PRO A 127 -3.19 -2.44 19.18
CA PRO A 127 -1.79 -2.83 19.35
C PRO A 127 -1.39 -4.10 18.61
N ALA A 128 -2.20 -5.16 18.71
CA ALA A 128 -1.95 -6.43 18.01
C ALA A 128 -2.05 -6.31 16.47
N HIS A 129 -2.79 -5.33 15.97
CA HIS A 129 -2.84 -5.01 14.54
C HIS A 129 -1.55 -4.28 14.11
N ALA A 130 -1.15 -3.26 14.87
CA ALA A 130 0.10 -2.54 14.61
C ALA A 130 1.31 -3.48 14.65
N GLU A 131 1.36 -4.43 15.59
CA GLU A 131 2.41 -5.46 15.65
C GLU A 131 2.42 -6.36 14.42
N ALA A 132 1.26 -6.81 13.95
CA ALA A 132 1.16 -7.64 12.76
C ALA A 132 1.58 -6.88 11.50
N LEU A 133 1.17 -5.61 11.38
CA LEU A 133 1.56 -4.73 10.29
C LEU A 133 3.08 -4.49 10.31
N TRP A 134 3.66 -4.22 11.48
CA TRP A 134 5.09 -4.05 11.67
C TRP A 134 5.87 -5.31 11.29
N ALA A 135 5.41 -6.49 11.69
CA ALA A 135 6.06 -7.75 11.36
C ALA A 135 6.11 -7.97 9.84
N ARG A 136 5.05 -7.61 9.11
CA ARG A 136 4.99 -7.68 7.64
C ARG A 136 5.87 -6.63 6.99
N LEU A 137 5.74 -5.36 7.40
CA LEU A 137 6.55 -4.25 6.91
C LEU A 137 8.04 -4.55 7.11
N SER A 138 8.42 -5.01 8.29
CA SER A 138 9.81 -5.37 8.61
C SER A 138 10.39 -6.40 7.64
N ARG A 139 9.60 -7.37 7.17
CA ARG A 139 10.08 -8.38 6.20
C ARG A 139 10.19 -7.82 4.78
N SER A 140 9.26 -6.96 4.38
CA SER A 140 9.20 -6.41 3.02
C SER A 140 10.12 -5.19 2.81
N ALA A 141 10.33 -4.38 3.85
CA ALA A 141 11.00 -3.09 3.75
C ALA A 141 12.41 -3.14 3.14
N PRO A 142 13.29 -4.13 3.45
CA PRO A 142 14.59 -4.19 2.79
C PRO A 142 14.51 -4.25 1.25
N LEU A 143 13.48 -4.91 0.70
CA LEU A 143 13.24 -4.95 -0.74
C LEU A 143 12.71 -3.61 -1.26
N LEU A 144 11.82 -2.95 -0.52
CA LEU A 144 11.24 -1.65 -0.88
C LEU A 144 12.31 -0.55 -0.91
N TYR A 145 13.17 -0.50 0.11
CA TYR A 145 14.30 0.44 0.19
C TYR A 145 15.56 -0.03 -0.56
N ARG A 146 15.50 -1.08 -1.40
CA ARG A 146 16.69 -1.61 -2.10
C ARG A 146 17.31 -0.63 -3.11
N ARG A 147 16.57 0.39 -3.52
CA ARG A 147 17.06 1.45 -4.41
C ARG A 147 17.41 2.75 -3.69
N ALA A 148 17.21 2.83 -2.37
CA ALA A 148 17.67 3.98 -1.59
C ALA A 148 19.19 4.16 -1.74
N GLY A 149 19.64 5.39 -2.00
CA GLY A 149 21.06 5.72 -2.11
C GLY A 149 21.79 5.74 -0.76
N VAL A 150 21.04 5.75 0.34
CA VAL A 150 21.53 5.94 1.71
C VAL A 150 21.19 4.75 2.61
N GLY A 151 21.76 4.70 3.81
CA GLY A 151 21.28 3.84 4.89
C GLY A 151 19.89 4.27 5.34
N VAL A 152 19.03 3.32 5.71
CA VAL A 152 17.65 3.61 6.16
C VAL A 152 17.30 2.79 7.38
N VAL A 153 16.80 3.46 8.41
CA VAL A 153 16.24 2.87 9.63
C VAL A 153 14.80 3.33 9.81
N LEU A 154 13.87 2.38 9.95
CA LEU A 154 12.48 2.66 10.31
C LEU A 154 12.34 2.65 11.84
N VAL A 155 11.64 3.63 12.41
CA VAL A 155 11.47 3.77 13.86
C VAL A 155 10.01 4.08 14.20
N VAL A 156 9.39 3.22 15.00
CA VAL A 156 8.09 3.50 15.63
C VAL A 156 8.33 4.27 16.93
N PRO A 157 7.71 5.43 17.18
CA PRO A 157 7.81 6.15 18.44
C PRO A 157 7.46 5.26 19.64
N GLY A 158 8.37 5.13 20.62
CA GLY A 158 8.16 4.27 21.79
C GLY A 158 8.07 2.77 21.49
N GLY A 159 8.36 2.37 20.25
CA GLY A 159 8.15 1.01 19.75
C GLY A 159 9.37 0.43 19.05
N PRO A 160 9.17 -0.54 18.15
CA PRO A 160 10.27 -1.23 17.48
C PRO A 160 10.98 -0.34 16.45
N ARG A 161 12.23 -0.70 16.15
CA ARG A 161 13.02 -0.12 15.06
C ARG A 161 13.64 -1.20 14.19
N LYS A 162 13.90 -0.88 12.93
CA LYS A 162 14.58 -1.79 12.00
C LYS A 162 15.47 -1.06 11.02
N ALA A 163 16.74 -1.43 10.97
CA ALA A 163 17.62 -1.09 9.85
C ALA A 163 17.18 -1.93 8.62
N VAL A 164 16.65 -1.24 7.60
CA VAL A 164 16.12 -1.88 6.38
C VAL A 164 17.09 -1.74 5.23
N ARG A 165 18.02 -0.78 5.31
CA ARG A 165 19.09 -0.59 4.35
C ARG A 165 20.36 -0.16 5.08
N ARG A 166 21.48 -0.82 4.77
CA ARG A 166 22.80 -0.37 5.23
C ARG A 166 23.34 0.74 4.34
N PRO A 167 24.05 1.73 4.90
CA PRO A 167 24.79 2.71 4.10
C PRO A 167 25.82 2.03 3.21
N ARG A 168 26.21 2.70 2.13
CA ARG A 168 27.25 2.25 1.19
C ARG A 168 28.19 3.42 0.90
N GLY A 169 29.49 3.15 0.83
CA GLY A 169 30.48 4.19 0.60
C GLY A 169 30.48 5.23 1.72
N ASP A 170 30.44 6.50 1.34
CA ASP A 170 30.38 7.68 2.20
C ASP A 170 28.96 8.10 2.61
N ALA A 171 27.92 7.47 2.04
CA ALA A 171 26.53 7.79 2.36
C ALA A 171 26.21 7.53 3.84
N GLY A 172 25.49 8.45 4.48
CA GLY A 172 25.06 8.29 5.86
C GLY A 172 23.80 7.43 6.01
N THR A 173 23.18 7.53 7.18
CA THR A 173 21.95 6.80 7.52
C THR A 173 20.84 7.77 7.87
N VAL A 174 19.71 7.59 7.19
CA VAL A 174 18.48 8.35 7.43
C VAL A 174 17.52 7.52 8.28
N ILE A 175 16.90 8.18 9.25
CA ILE A 175 15.85 7.63 10.09
C ILE A 175 14.50 8.11 9.56
N VAL A 176 13.59 7.17 9.28
CA VAL A 176 12.18 7.46 9.00
C VAL A 176 11.39 7.06 10.25
N ARG A 177 10.83 8.05 10.94
CA ARG A 177 10.12 7.88 12.21
C ARG A 177 8.64 8.17 12.04
N GLY A 178 7.77 7.29 12.55
CA GLY A 178 6.33 7.48 12.51
C GLY A 178 5.57 6.25 12.97
N GLU A 179 4.25 6.35 13.07
CA GLU A 179 3.39 5.21 13.37
C GLU A 179 3.52 4.12 12.29
N VAL A 180 3.27 2.86 12.66
CA VAL A 180 3.52 1.71 11.76
C VAL A 180 2.79 1.86 10.42
N GLY A 181 1.57 2.39 10.43
CA GLY A 181 0.80 2.67 9.22
C GLY A 181 1.45 3.72 8.31
N GLU A 182 1.99 4.78 8.89
CA GLU A 182 2.66 5.86 8.16
C GLU A 182 4.00 5.40 7.60
N LEU A 183 4.75 4.60 8.36
CA LEU A 183 5.97 3.95 7.88
C LEU A 183 5.68 3.00 6.72
N ALA A 184 4.54 2.30 6.74
CA ALA A 184 4.11 1.47 5.63
C ALA A 184 3.79 2.33 4.40
N LEU A 185 3.02 3.41 4.54
CA LEU A 185 2.74 4.34 3.44
C LEU A 185 4.03 4.89 2.81
N HIS A 186 4.96 5.39 3.63
CA HIS A 186 6.25 5.87 3.15
C HIS A 186 7.05 4.78 2.41
N ALA A 187 7.13 3.57 2.97
CA ALA A 187 7.85 2.45 2.35
C ALA A 187 7.25 2.02 1.00
N PHE A 188 5.93 2.19 0.82
CA PHE A 188 5.23 1.90 -0.43
C PHE A 188 5.16 3.12 -1.37
N GLY A 189 5.92 4.19 -1.12
CA GLY A 189 6.02 5.33 -2.05
C GLY A 189 4.98 6.43 -1.86
N ARG A 190 4.12 6.34 -0.83
CA ARG A 190 3.12 7.37 -0.50
C ARG A 190 3.73 8.44 0.42
N ALA A 191 4.99 8.81 0.18
CA ALA A 191 5.77 9.65 1.09
C ALA A 191 5.13 11.03 1.33
N SER A 192 4.56 11.65 0.29
CA SER A 192 3.88 12.95 0.38
C SER A 192 2.57 12.91 1.19
N ALA A 193 1.95 11.74 1.30
CA ALA A 193 0.74 11.53 2.06
C ALA A 193 0.99 10.92 3.45
N ALA A 194 2.21 10.44 3.73
CA ALA A 194 2.57 9.78 4.98
C ALA A 194 3.01 10.79 6.05
N HIS A 195 2.55 10.61 7.28
CA HIS A 195 2.93 11.45 8.41
C HIS A 195 4.16 10.84 9.11
N VAL A 196 5.34 11.16 8.58
CA VAL A 196 6.64 10.68 9.11
C VAL A 196 7.62 11.83 9.28
N ASP A 197 8.48 11.71 10.29
CA ASP A 197 9.68 12.54 10.45
C ASP A 197 10.85 11.85 9.75
N VAL A 198 11.53 12.56 8.85
CA VAL A 198 12.73 12.06 8.16
C VAL A 198 13.95 12.81 8.71
N LEU A 199 14.83 12.08 9.39
CA LEU A 199 15.92 12.64 10.17
C LEU A 199 17.26 12.10 9.67
N GLY A 200 18.24 12.97 9.45
CA GLY A 200 19.57 12.62 8.97
C GLY A 200 20.34 13.85 8.52
N ASP A 201 21.50 13.64 7.90
CA ASP A 201 22.19 14.72 7.19
C ASP A 201 21.28 15.22 6.04
N PRO A 202 21.14 16.54 5.82
CA PRO A 202 20.28 17.08 4.78
C PRO A 202 20.54 16.51 3.38
N ALA A 203 21.81 16.27 3.02
CA ALA A 203 22.16 15.72 1.70
C ALA A 203 21.66 14.27 1.55
N ASP A 204 21.75 13.47 2.62
CA ASP A 204 21.27 12.09 2.64
C ASP A 204 19.73 12.02 2.63
N VAL A 205 19.07 12.90 3.37
CA VAL A 205 17.59 13.02 3.39
C VAL A 205 17.08 13.32 1.99
N ASP A 206 17.68 14.29 1.30
CA ASP A 206 17.35 14.65 -0.07
C ASP A 206 17.50 13.49 -1.04
N VAL A 207 18.55 12.68 -0.90
CA VAL A 207 18.74 11.45 -1.68
C VAL A 207 17.62 10.45 -1.42
N LEU A 208 17.22 10.25 -0.16
CA LEU A 208 16.12 9.35 0.17
C LEU A 208 14.80 9.84 -0.44
N VAL A 209 14.46 11.12 -0.26
CA VAL A 209 13.22 11.73 -0.76
C VAL A 209 13.12 11.55 -2.28
N ARG A 210 14.14 11.95 -3.04
CA ARG A 210 14.14 11.77 -4.51
C ARG A 210 13.93 10.32 -4.95
N SER A 211 14.44 9.36 -4.20
CA SER A 211 14.27 7.93 -4.51
C SER A 211 12.89 7.36 -4.16
N HIS A 212 12.11 8.03 -3.31
CA HIS A 212 10.81 7.57 -2.80
C HIS A 212 9.63 8.48 -3.15
N SER A 213 9.86 9.61 -3.83
CA SER A 213 8.82 10.48 -4.40
C SER A 213 8.35 10.05 -5.81
N GLY A 214 8.91 8.98 -6.38
CA GLY A 214 8.72 8.59 -7.79
C GLY A 214 8.06 7.23 -8.03
N ILE A 215 7.25 6.73 -7.09
CA ILE A 215 6.41 5.54 -7.26
C ILE A 215 4.94 5.95 -7.26
#